data_AF-A0A8S9R0Q3-F1
#
_entry.id   AF-A0A8S9R0Q3-F1
#
_cell.length_a   1.000
_cell.length_b   1.000
_cell.length_c   1.000
_cell.angle_alpha   90.00
_cell.angle_beta   90.00
_cell.angle_gamma   90.00
#
_symmetry.space_group_name_H-M   'P 1'
#
loop_
_entity.id
_entity.type
_entity.pdbx_description
1 polymer ?
#
loop_
_entity_poly.entity_id
_entity_poly.type
_entity_poly.pdbx_seq_one_letter_code
_entity_poly.pdbx_strand_id
1 'polypeptide(L)'
;MSKMKHLSSIANDVVLRCSRELGLTIDEMVEEFECQWKPGNEGTYSKKFVEFCNSKVATRVCDQNIPERIKDGSFTRLTFDMMLAWQQPDADDNESHQLCSKEAVGKESEDKRIQATLSPEQDDISLFYSDIMPLLHANMVMASMLALASFFAVVPFKLVIIFGTIYCFVMTSSIGKRMSNDQSNRRMKEWWDSIPIVPVRVLDSSSK
;
A
#
# COMPACT_ATOMS: atom_id res chain seq x y z
N MET A 1 -29.71 -1.83 17.59
CA MET A 1 -28.78 -1.90 16.45
C MET A 1 -28.91 -3.26 15.81
N SER A 2 -29.43 -3.31 14.58
CA SER A 2 -29.46 -4.54 13.79
C SER A 2 -28.02 -4.91 13.42
N LYS A 3 -27.57 -6.11 13.78
CA LYS A 3 -26.27 -6.65 13.32
C LYS A 3 -26.52 -7.51 12.09
N MET A 4 -25.70 -7.32 11.06
CA MET A 4 -25.78 -8.12 9.85
C MET A 4 -24.99 -9.41 10.04
N LYS A 5 -25.66 -10.55 9.85
CA LYS A 5 -25.10 -11.89 10.11
C LYS A 5 -23.99 -12.28 9.12
N HIS A 6 -24.00 -11.72 7.92
CA HIS A 6 -23.01 -12.01 6.88
C HIS A 6 -21.72 -11.18 7.05
N LEU A 7 -21.76 -10.10 7.83
CA LEU A 7 -20.58 -9.28 8.08
C LEU A 7 -19.76 -9.83 9.25
N SER A 8 -18.44 -9.69 9.15
CA SER A 8 -17.55 -9.90 10.29
C SER A 8 -17.88 -8.98 11.47
N SER A 9 -17.39 -9.30 12.67
CA SER A 9 -17.66 -8.47 13.86
C SER A 9 -17.08 -7.06 13.71
N ILE A 10 -15.91 -6.94 13.09
CA ILE A 10 -15.23 -5.68 12.82
C ILE A 10 -15.94 -4.89 11.72
N ALA A 11 -16.42 -5.54 10.66
CA ALA A 11 -17.22 -4.89 9.63
C ALA A 11 -18.55 -4.35 10.18
N ASN A 12 -19.21 -5.10 11.08
CA ASN A 12 -20.39 -4.60 11.78
C ASN A 12 -20.04 -3.35 12.62
N ASP A 13 -18.96 -3.36 13.41
CA ASP A 13 -18.61 -2.20 14.23
C ASP A 13 -18.28 -0.96 13.38
N VAL A 14 -17.60 -1.15 12.25
CA VAL A 14 -17.32 -0.08 11.29
C VAL A 14 -18.60 0.48 10.70
N VAL A 15 -19.52 -0.36 10.18
CA VAL A 15 -20.81 0.10 9.63
C VAL A 15 -21.62 0.87 10.68
N LEU A 16 -21.60 0.40 11.93
CA LEU A 16 -22.28 1.05 13.05
C LEU A 16 -21.69 2.43 13.38
N ARG A 17 -20.37 2.56 13.37
CA ARG A 17 -19.68 3.85 13.52
C ARG A 17 -19.97 4.75 12.32
N CYS A 18 -19.98 4.20 11.11
CA CYS A 18 -20.29 4.94 9.89
C CYS A 18 -21.71 5.52 9.90
N SER A 19 -22.70 4.72 10.33
CA SER A 19 -24.07 5.16 10.56
C SER A 19 -24.14 6.36 11.52
N ARG A 20 -23.39 6.30 12.62
CA ARG A 20 -23.33 7.38 13.61
C ARG A 20 -22.72 8.67 13.04
N GLU A 21 -21.63 8.56 12.28
CA GLU A 21 -20.93 9.69 11.66
C GLU A 21 -21.77 10.36 10.57
N LEU A 22 -22.55 9.58 9.81
CA LEU A 22 -23.45 10.10 8.78
C LEU A 22 -24.75 10.64 9.36
N GLY A 23 -25.15 10.19 10.55
CA GLY A 23 -26.47 10.45 11.13
C GLY A 23 -27.59 9.71 10.40
N LEU A 24 -27.26 8.60 9.72
CA LEU A 24 -28.19 7.75 8.97
C LEU A 24 -28.38 6.43 9.72
N THR A 25 -29.53 5.79 9.55
CA THR A 25 -29.72 4.41 9.97
C THR A 25 -29.00 3.44 9.04
N ILE A 26 -28.67 2.25 9.54
CA ILE A 26 -28.04 1.21 8.72
C ILE A 26 -28.96 0.85 7.55
N ASP A 27 -30.28 0.80 7.77
CA ASP A 27 -31.26 0.42 6.77
C ASP A 27 -31.33 1.47 5.63
N GLU A 28 -31.29 2.77 5.94
CA GLU A 28 -31.17 3.84 4.93
C GLU A 28 -29.86 3.72 4.12
N MET A 29 -28.76 3.36 4.78
CA MET A 29 -27.48 3.14 4.09
C MET A 29 -27.52 1.91 3.18
N VAL A 30 -28.18 0.83 3.61
CA VAL A 30 -28.38 -0.38 2.81
C VAL A 30 -29.29 -0.08 1.62
N GLU A 31 -30.40 0.61 1.82
CA GLU A 31 -31.32 0.97 0.74
C GLU A 31 -30.62 1.81 -0.34
N GLU A 32 -29.83 2.80 0.08
CA GLU A 32 -29.07 3.65 -0.85
C GLU A 32 -27.97 2.86 -1.58
N PHE A 33 -27.33 1.90 -0.91
CA PHE A 33 -26.37 1.00 -1.53
C PHE A 33 -27.05 0.09 -2.56
N GLU A 34 -28.15 -0.56 -2.21
CA GLU A 34 -28.87 -1.50 -3.06
C GLU A 34 -29.45 -0.82 -4.32
N CYS A 35 -29.84 0.45 -4.21
CA CYS A 35 -30.25 1.25 -5.37
C CYS A 35 -29.11 1.46 -6.40
N GLN A 36 -27.86 1.48 -5.94
CA GLN A 36 -26.66 1.67 -6.77
C GLN A 36 -25.99 0.34 -7.13
N TRP A 37 -26.28 -0.71 -6.37
CA TRP A 37 -25.66 -2.01 -6.47
C TRP A 37 -26.13 -2.75 -7.73
N LYS A 38 -25.16 -3.27 -8.49
CA LYS A 38 -25.42 -4.14 -9.65
C LYS A 38 -24.65 -5.46 -9.45
N PRO A 39 -25.34 -6.60 -9.33
CA PRO A 39 -24.68 -7.89 -9.24
C PRO A 39 -24.00 -8.20 -10.59
N GLY A 40 -22.68 -8.24 -10.62
CA GLY A 40 -21.91 -8.44 -11.85
C GLY A 40 -20.44 -7.98 -11.80
N ASN A 41 -20.04 -7.28 -10.74
CA ASN A 41 -18.67 -6.81 -10.56
C ASN A 41 -17.91 -7.67 -9.52
N GLU A 42 -16.59 -7.70 -9.66
CA GLU A 42 -15.68 -8.41 -8.75
C GLU A 42 -15.83 -7.94 -7.29
N GLY A 43 -16.11 -8.88 -6.37
CA GLY A 43 -16.18 -8.66 -4.92
C GLY A 43 -17.45 -9.20 -4.27
N THR A 44 -17.38 -9.57 -2.99
CA THR A 44 -18.56 -10.00 -2.21
C THR A 44 -19.45 -8.81 -1.86
N TYR A 45 -20.74 -9.08 -1.64
CA TYR A 45 -21.69 -8.07 -1.16
C TYR A 45 -21.16 -7.33 0.07
N SER A 46 -20.70 -8.09 1.07
CA SER A 46 -20.08 -7.63 2.31
C SER A 46 -18.98 -6.61 2.05
N LYS A 47 -18.04 -6.94 1.15
CA LYS A 47 -16.92 -6.07 0.79
C LYS A 47 -17.40 -4.76 0.16
N LYS A 48 -18.34 -4.85 -0.78
CA LYS A 48 -18.84 -3.70 -1.54
C LYS A 48 -19.67 -2.77 -0.68
N PHE A 49 -20.43 -3.33 0.25
CA PHE A 49 -21.17 -2.56 1.23
C PHE A 49 -20.23 -1.81 2.19
N VAL A 50 -19.18 -2.47 2.70
CA VAL A 50 -18.16 -1.81 3.55
C VAL A 50 -17.42 -0.71 2.78
N GLU A 51 -17.03 -0.94 1.52
CA GLU A 51 -16.44 0.08 0.65
C GLU A 51 -17.34 1.32 0.50
N PHE A 52 -18.64 1.10 0.27
CA PHE A 52 -19.63 2.16 0.17
C PHE A 52 -19.72 2.97 1.48
N CYS A 53 -19.84 2.29 2.62
CA CYS A 53 -19.91 2.94 3.93
C CYS A 53 -18.67 3.78 4.23
N ASN A 54 -17.49 3.21 3.98
CA ASN A 54 -16.20 3.85 4.23
C ASN A 54 -16.02 5.10 3.38
N SER A 55 -16.32 5.00 2.08
CA SER A 55 -16.24 6.11 1.14
C SER A 55 -17.13 7.29 1.55
N LYS A 56 -18.38 6.97 1.92
CA LYS A 56 -19.38 7.98 2.29
C LYS A 56 -19.01 8.71 3.57
N VAL A 57 -18.55 7.99 4.58
CA VAL A 57 -18.06 8.59 5.82
C VAL A 57 -16.81 9.39 5.58
N ALA A 58 -15.82 8.86 4.85
CA ALA A 58 -14.57 9.55 4.57
C ALA A 58 -14.81 10.94 3.95
N THR A 59 -15.76 11.05 3.01
CA THR A 59 -16.14 12.33 2.41
C THR A 59 -16.63 13.33 3.47
N ARG A 60 -17.56 12.89 4.34
CA ARG A 60 -18.09 13.73 5.43
C ARG A 60 -17.03 14.13 6.46
N VAL A 61 -16.17 13.19 6.86
CA VAL A 61 -15.11 13.45 7.83
C VAL A 61 -14.10 14.44 7.29
N CYS A 62 -13.79 14.36 5.99
CA CYS A 62 -12.89 15.29 5.33
C CYS A 62 -13.43 16.73 5.28
N ASP A 63 -14.76 16.90 5.20
CA ASP A 63 -15.39 18.22 5.09
C ASP A 63 -15.60 18.94 6.43
N GLN A 64 -15.75 18.20 7.55
CA GLN A 64 -16.31 18.77 8.79
C GLN A 64 -15.31 19.27 9.84
N ASN A 65 -14.05 18.83 9.84
CA ASN A 65 -12.89 19.34 10.60
C ASN A 65 -11.86 18.22 10.83
N ILE A 66 -11.08 17.92 9.79
CA ILE A 66 -9.94 16.98 9.89
C ILE A 66 -8.98 17.29 11.07
N PRO A 67 -8.53 18.55 11.33
CA PRO A 67 -7.45 18.77 12.29
C PRO A 67 -7.83 18.46 13.75
N GLU A 68 -9.08 18.67 14.14
CA GLU A 68 -9.55 18.35 15.50
C GLU A 68 -9.66 16.83 15.72
N ARG A 69 -10.10 16.10 14.69
CA ARG A 69 -10.25 14.64 14.70
C ARG A 69 -8.94 13.87 14.55
N ILE A 70 -7.90 14.55 14.07
CA ILE A 70 -6.54 14.01 14.11
C ILE A 70 -5.99 14.12 15.53
N LYS A 71 -6.29 15.21 16.24
CA LYS A 71 -5.77 15.45 17.60
C LYS A 71 -6.30 14.44 18.63
N ASP A 72 -7.57 14.03 18.53
CA ASP A 72 -8.14 13.01 19.41
C ASP A 72 -7.82 11.56 18.97
N GLY A 73 -7.18 11.39 17.80
CA GLY A 73 -6.88 10.10 17.20
C GLY A 73 -8.12 9.29 16.81
N SER A 74 -9.32 9.90 16.84
CA SER A 74 -10.57 9.23 16.46
C SER A 74 -10.55 8.87 14.98
N PHE A 75 -10.00 9.75 14.14
CA PHE A 75 -9.85 9.51 12.71
C PHE A 75 -8.91 8.35 12.43
N THR A 76 -7.72 8.31 13.06
CA THR A 76 -6.75 7.23 12.87
C THR A 76 -7.32 5.87 13.26
N ARG A 77 -8.01 5.78 14.41
CA ARG A 77 -8.68 4.54 14.84
C ARG A 77 -9.79 4.13 13.87
N LEU A 78 -10.60 5.08 13.42
CA LEU A 78 -11.67 4.83 12.45
C LEU A 78 -11.09 4.30 11.13
N THR A 79 -10.08 4.94 10.56
CA THR A 79 -9.45 4.49 9.30
C THR A 79 -8.76 3.13 9.46
N PHE A 80 -8.16 2.86 10.62
CA PHE A 80 -7.60 1.55 10.92
C PHE A 80 -8.66 0.45 10.95
N ASP A 81 -9.77 0.69 11.66
CA ASP A 81 -10.87 -0.27 11.73
C ASP A 81 -11.50 -0.47 10.34
N MET A 82 -11.62 0.60 9.53
CA MET A 82 -12.05 0.52 8.13
C MET A 82 -11.14 -0.38 7.26
N MET A 83 -9.81 -0.29 7.45
CA MET A 83 -8.85 -1.16 6.75
C MET A 83 -9.02 -2.62 7.15
N LEU A 84 -9.19 -2.90 8.45
CA LEU A 84 -9.42 -4.26 8.94
C LEU A 84 -10.76 -4.83 8.45
N ALA A 85 -11.83 -4.04 8.46
CA ALA A 85 -13.13 -4.43 7.91
C ALA A 85 -13.09 -4.67 6.40
N TRP A 86 -12.26 -3.93 5.66
CA TRP A 86 -12.06 -4.17 4.23
C TRP A 86 -11.24 -5.43 3.94
N GLN A 87 -10.28 -5.74 4.81
CA GLN A 87 -9.45 -6.94 4.70
C GLN A 87 -10.23 -8.22 4.99
N GLN A 88 -11.17 -8.18 5.93
CA GLN A 88 -12.06 -9.31 6.24
C GLN A 88 -13.52 -8.84 6.43
N PRO A 89 -14.25 -8.66 5.31
CA PRO A 89 -15.60 -8.13 5.35
C PRO A 89 -16.64 -9.19 5.72
N ASP A 90 -16.45 -10.45 5.30
CA ASP A 90 -17.38 -11.54 5.57
C ASP A 90 -17.01 -12.33 6.83
N ALA A 91 -17.98 -13.03 7.41
CA ALA A 91 -17.75 -13.84 8.60
C ALA A 91 -17.08 -15.20 8.28
N ASP A 92 -17.21 -15.71 7.04
CA ASP A 92 -16.82 -17.07 6.65
C ASP A 92 -15.51 -17.19 5.82
N ASP A 93 -14.73 -16.10 5.68
CA ASP A 93 -13.53 -16.05 4.82
C ASP A 93 -12.29 -16.79 5.43
N ASN A 94 -12.37 -18.11 5.57
CA ASN A 94 -11.31 -18.98 6.13
C ASN A 94 -10.13 -19.24 5.15
N GLU A 95 -10.20 -18.82 3.88
CA GLU A 95 -9.24 -19.25 2.84
C GLU A 95 -8.14 -18.22 2.51
N SER A 96 -8.46 -16.92 2.50
CA SER A 96 -7.49 -15.84 2.24
C SER A 96 -6.57 -15.55 3.44
N HIS A 97 -7.06 -15.80 4.66
CA HIS A 97 -6.25 -15.71 5.87
C HIS A 97 -5.16 -16.79 5.93
N GLN A 98 -5.36 -17.95 5.29
CA GLN A 98 -4.39 -19.04 5.30
C GLN A 98 -3.15 -18.76 4.43
N LEU A 99 -3.26 -17.89 3.42
CA LEU A 99 -2.12 -17.43 2.60
C LEU A 99 -1.35 -16.31 3.30
N CYS A 100 -2.06 -15.32 3.85
CA CYS A 100 -1.44 -14.20 4.57
C CYS A 100 -0.80 -14.63 5.89
N SER A 101 -1.40 -15.60 6.61
CA SER A 101 -0.80 -16.19 7.80
C SER A 101 0.42 -17.05 7.48
N LYS A 102 0.45 -17.74 6.32
CA LYS A 102 1.64 -18.49 5.88
C LYS A 102 2.81 -17.56 5.51
N GLU A 103 2.55 -16.39 4.93
CA GLU A 103 3.58 -15.38 4.66
C GLU A 103 4.11 -14.72 5.94
N ALA A 104 3.25 -14.47 6.94
CA ALA A 104 3.64 -13.94 8.25
C ALA A 104 4.50 -14.94 9.05
N VAL A 105 4.14 -16.23 9.03
CA VAL A 105 4.91 -17.30 9.70
C VAL A 105 6.26 -17.54 9.02
N GLY A 106 6.35 -17.37 7.68
CA GLY A 106 7.62 -17.39 6.95
C GLY A 106 8.59 -16.29 7.40
N LYS A 107 8.08 -15.06 7.59
CA LYS A 107 8.86 -13.90 8.06
C LYS A 107 9.30 -14.02 9.52
N GLU A 108 8.48 -14.61 10.38
CA GLU A 108 8.84 -14.83 11.80
C GLU A 108 10.01 -15.82 11.95
N SER A 109 10.20 -16.72 10.98
CA SER A 109 11.30 -17.71 11.01
C SER A 109 12.66 -17.16 10.60
N GLU A 110 12.70 -16.13 9.74
CA GLU A 110 13.95 -15.41 9.41
C GLU A 110 14.37 -14.47 10.54
N ASP A 111 13.41 -13.80 11.19
CA ASP A 111 13.69 -12.80 12.24
C ASP A 111 14.28 -13.44 13.52
N LYS A 112 13.84 -14.66 13.85
CA LYS A 112 14.43 -15.46 14.96
C LYS A 112 15.90 -15.82 14.72
N ARG A 113 16.35 -15.85 13.46
CA ARG A 113 17.75 -16.12 13.11
C ARG A 113 18.62 -14.88 13.24
N ILE A 114 18.05 -13.69 13.05
CA ILE A 114 18.72 -12.40 13.25
C ILE A 114 18.80 -12.07 14.76
N GLN A 115 17.72 -12.34 15.51
CA GLN A 115 17.64 -12.03 16.94
C GLN A 115 18.50 -12.92 17.85
N ALA A 116 18.88 -14.13 17.41
CA ALA A 116 19.78 -15.00 18.18
C ALA A 116 21.25 -14.52 18.18
N THR A 117 21.63 -13.56 17.32
CA THR A 117 23.02 -13.09 17.19
C THR A 117 23.31 -11.81 17.99
N LEU A 118 22.30 -11.10 18.50
CA LEU A 118 22.49 -9.85 19.26
C LEU A 118 21.56 -9.79 20.48
N SER A 119 22.13 -9.99 21.66
CA SER A 119 21.55 -9.73 22.97
C SER A 119 22.64 -9.04 23.81
N PRO A 120 22.34 -8.22 24.84
CA PRO A 120 21.16 -7.37 25.09
C PRO A 120 21.55 -5.94 25.55
N GLU A 121 20.62 -4.98 25.40
CA GLU A 121 20.39 -3.76 26.21
C GLU A 121 19.84 -2.63 25.31
N GLN A 122 18.62 -2.17 25.57
CA GLN A 122 18.26 -0.75 25.79
C GLN A 122 16.73 -0.62 25.72
N ASP A 123 16.05 -0.62 26.87
CA ASP A 123 14.58 -0.48 26.99
C ASP A 123 14.09 0.98 26.90
N ASP A 124 14.84 1.87 26.22
CA ASP A 124 14.59 3.33 26.29
C ASP A 124 14.08 3.92 24.97
N ILE A 125 14.07 3.15 23.88
CA ILE A 125 13.77 3.67 22.52
C ILE A 125 12.35 3.27 22.12
N SER A 126 11.34 3.74 22.84
CA SER A 126 9.94 3.51 22.43
C SER A 126 8.98 4.66 22.70
N LEU A 127 9.40 5.69 23.45
CA LEU A 127 8.55 6.84 23.76
C LEU A 127 8.77 8.06 22.85
N PHE A 128 9.83 8.08 22.05
CA PHE A 128 10.08 9.18 21.10
C PHE A 128 9.38 9.00 19.74
N TYR A 129 9.01 7.77 19.36
CA TYR A 129 8.44 7.51 18.03
C TYR A 129 6.93 7.81 17.95
N SER A 130 6.21 7.75 19.07
CA SER A 130 4.78 8.05 19.15
C SER A 130 4.45 9.53 18.92
N ASP A 131 5.35 10.45 19.31
CA ASP A 131 5.15 11.90 19.12
C ASP A 131 5.70 12.44 17.78
N ILE A 132 6.63 11.73 17.13
CA ILE A 132 7.27 12.17 15.88
C ILE A 132 6.52 11.69 14.63
N MET A 133 5.66 10.67 14.75
CA MET A 133 4.96 10.06 13.61
C MET A 133 4.06 11.03 12.79
N PRO A 134 3.27 11.95 13.38
CA PRO A 134 2.45 12.88 12.58
C PRO A 134 3.28 14.02 11.97
N LEU A 135 4.37 14.44 12.63
CA LEU A 135 5.19 15.58 12.18
C LEU A 135 6.15 15.19 11.06
N LEU A 136 6.74 13.98 11.12
CA LEU A 136 7.69 13.51 10.11
C LEU A 136 7.01 13.21 8.77
N HIS A 137 5.83 12.59 8.80
CA HIS A 137 5.07 12.33 7.57
C HIS A 137 4.56 13.63 6.93
N ALA A 138 4.04 14.57 7.73
CA ALA A 138 3.63 15.87 7.21
C ALA A 138 4.81 16.67 6.64
N ASN A 139 5.96 16.65 7.31
CA ASN A 139 7.15 17.36 6.85
C ASN A 139 7.80 16.68 5.63
N MET A 140 7.81 15.35 5.54
CA MET A 140 8.27 14.63 4.34
C MET A 140 7.34 14.88 3.14
N VAL A 141 6.02 14.89 3.35
CA VAL A 141 5.05 15.22 2.29
C VAL A 141 5.14 16.69 1.90
N MET A 142 5.32 17.60 2.88
CA MET A 142 5.53 19.02 2.62
C MET A 142 6.85 19.27 1.87
N ALA A 143 7.92 18.60 2.27
CA ALA A 143 9.22 18.68 1.61
C ALA A 143 9.19 18.07 0.20
N SER A 144 8.47 16.96 -0.02
CA SER A 144 8.32 16.37 -1.34
C SER A 144 7.47 17.25 -2.26
N MET A 145 6.37 17.81 -1.75
CA MET A 145 5.53 18.77 -2.47
C MET A 145 6.32 20.05 -2.81
N LEU A 146 7.10 20.58 -1.86
CA LEU A 146 7.92 21.77 -2.09
C LEU A 146 9.09 21.49 -3.03
N ALA A 147 9.71 20.31 -2.96
CA ALA A 147 10.76 19.90 -3.89
C ALA A 147 10.20 19.72 -5.30
N LEU A 148 9.01 19.12 -5.44
CA LEU A 148 8.35 18.95 -6.74
C LEU A 148 7.89 20.31 -7.30
N ALA A 149 7.33 21.19 -6.46
CA ALA A 149 6.95 22.54 -6.86
C ALA A 149 8.18 23.38 -7.23
N SER A 150 9.28 23.27 -6.47
CA SER A 150 10.54 23.94 -6.76
C SER A 150 11.19 23.38 -8.02
N PHE A 151 11.10 22.07 -8.26
CA PHE A 151 11.51 21.47 -9.51
C PHE A 151 10.70 22.04 -10.67
N PHE A 152 9.38 22.16 -10.53
CA PHE A 152 8.52 22.77 -11.56
C PHE A 152 8.75 24.28 -11.73
N ALA A 153 9.21 24.98 -10.69
CA ALA A 153 9.50 26.41 -10.70
C ALA A 153 10.90 26.74 -11.23
N VAL A 154 11.89 25.89 -10.93
CA VAL A 154 13.30 26.04 -11.35
C VAL A 154 13.52 25.44 -12.73
N VAL A 155 12.84 24.34 -13.06
CA VAL A 155 12.87 23.76 -14.40
C VAL A 155 12.04 24.68 -15.30
N PRO A 156 12.67 25.39 -16.27
CA PRO A 156 11.90 26.21 -17.20
C PRO A 156 10.92 25.27 -17.89
N PHE A 157 9.62 25.59 -17.84
CA PHE A 157 8.51 24.81 -18.43
C PHE A 157 8.85 24.19 -19.80
N LYS A 158 9.71 24.87 -20.57
CA LYS A 158 10.33 24.37 -21.81
C LYS A 158 10.90 22.95 -21.69
N LEU A 159 11.66 22.61 -20.65
CA LEU A 159 12.27 21.28 -20.49
C LEU A 159 11.24 20.20 -20.14
N VAL A 160 10.23 20.53 -19.34
CA VAL A 160 9.14 19.59 -19.02
C VAL A 160 8.34 19.25 -20.27
N ILE A 161 8.03 20.25 -21.11
CA ILE A 161 7.34 20.03 -22.39
C ILE A 161 8.22 19.27 -23.38
N ILE A 162 9.52 19.55 -23.46
CA ILE A 162 10.47 18.81 -24.31
C ILE A 162 10.57 17.35 -23.86
N PHE A 163 10.72 17.08 -22.56
CA PHE A 163 10.80 15.72 -22.04
C PHE A 163 9.48 14.97 -22.23
N GLY A 164 8.35 15.62 -21.96
CA GLY A 164 7.01 15.05 -22.16
C GLY A 164 6.73 14.72 -23.62
N THR A 165 7.06 15.62 -24.56
CA THR A 165 6.88 15.36 -26.00
C THR A 165 7.83 14.28 -26.51
N ILE A 166 9.09 14.25 -26.08
CA ILE A 166 10.04 13.17 -26.42
C ILE A 166 9.56 11.84 -25.84
N TYR A 167 9.10 11.80 -24.59
CA TYR A 167 8.61 10.59 -23.94
C TYR A 167 7.34 10.06 -24.61
N CYS A 168 6.36 10.93 -24.86
CA CYS A 168 5.17 10.59 -25.63
C CYS A 168 5.56 10.12 -27.03
N PHE A 169 6.51 10.78 -27.69
CA PHE A 169 6.96 10.39 -29.03
C PHE A 169 7.66 9.03 -29.03
N VAL A 170 8.51 8.72 -28.04
CA VAL A 170 9.16 7.41 -27.89
C VAL A 170 8.15 6.31 -27.58
N MET A 171 7.12 6.62 -26.78
CA MET A 171 6.06 5.66 -26.43
C MET A 171 5.05 5.42 -27.57
N THR A 172 4.76 6.46 -28.37
CA THR A 172 3.77 6.40 -29.46
C THR A 172 4.38 6.02 -30.81
N SER A 173 5.67 6.31 -31.05
CA SER A 173 6.34 5.95 -32.29
C SER A 173 6.90 4.52 -32.22
N SER A 174 6.85 3.82 -33.34
CA SER A 174 7.40 2.47 -33.50
C SER A 174 8.94 2.40 -33.40
N ILE A 175 9.63 3.53 -33.20
CA ILE A 175 11.10 3.60 -33.00
C ILE A 175 11.52 2.91 -31.69
N GLY A 176 10.74 3.04 -30.61
CA GLY A 176 11.00 2.34 -29.34
C GLY A 176 10.85 0.82 -29.48
N LYS A 177 9.89 0.37 -30.30
CA LYS A 177 9.72 -1.05 -30.66
C LYS A 177 10.81 -1.57 -31.58
N ARG A 178 11.40 -0.73 -32.45
CA ARG A 178 12.51 -1.13 -33.35
C ARG A 178 13.84 -1.32 -32.63
N MET A 179 14.01 -0.69 -31.47
CA MET A 179 15.20 -0.83 -30.61
C MET A 179 14.98 -1.82 -29.46
N SER A 180 13.76 -2.35 -29.32
CA SER A 180 13.39 -3.36 -28.34
C SER A 180 14.01 -4.71 -28.70
N ASN A 181 15.09 -5.00 -27.99
CA ASN A 181 15.37 -6.29 -27.34
C ASN A 181 15.97 -7.42 -28.19
N ASP A 182 15.58 -7.61 -29.45
CA ASP A 182 16.01 -8.85 -30.14
C ASP A 182 17.44 -8.80 -30.70
N GLN A 183 17.89 -7.64 -31.21
CA GLN A 183 19.25 -7.52 -31.77
C GLN A 183 20.32 -7.23 -30.70
N SER A 184 19.97 -6.50 -29.63
CA SER A 184 20.90 -6.19 -28.54
C SER A 184 21.14 -7.40 -27.63
N ASN A 185 20.11 -8.19 -27.32
CA ASN A 185 20.27 -9.41 -26.52
C ASN A 185 21.15 -10.44 -27.21
N ARG A 186 21.08 -10.54 -28.53
CA ARG A 186 21.93 -11.48 -29.30
C ARG A 186 23.41 -11.14 -29.16
N ARG A 187 23.77 -9.85 -29.31
CA ARG A 187 25.17 -9.41 -29.17
C ARG A 187 25.68 -9.52 -27.75
N MET A 188 24.84 -9.23 -26.76
CA MET A 188 25.17 -9.45 -25.35
C MET A 188 25.42 -10.93 -25.10
N LYS A 189 24.54 -11.80 -25.56
CA LYS A 189 24.68 -13.25 -25.38
C LYS A 189 25.94 -13.79 -26.03
N GLU A 190 26.25 -13.37 -27.26
CA GLU A 190 27.49 -13.72 -27.96
C GLU A 190 28.75 -13.23 -27.22
N TRP A 191 28.71 -12.02 -26.65
CA TRP A 191 29.81 -11.49 -25.83
C TRP A 191 29.99 -12.27 -24.52
N TRP A 192 28.89 -12.56 -23.80
CA TRP A 192 28.89 -13.35 -22.57
C TRP A 192 29.42 -14.77 -22.80
N ASP A 193 29.03 -15.42 -23.90
CA ASP A 193 29.48 -16.77 -24.26
C ASP A 193 30.95 -16.80 -24.74
N SER A 194 31.53 -15.64 -25.07
CA SER A 194 32.94 -15.50 -25.49
C SER A 194 33.92 -15.29 -24.33
N ILE A 195 33.43 -15.08 -23.10
CA ILE A 195 34.31 -14.88 -21.94
C ILE A 195 34.90 -16.25 -21.55
N PRO A 196 36.22 -16.49 -21.71
CA PRO A 196 36.80 -17.77 -21.34
C PRO A 196 36.71 -17.94 -19.83
N ILE A 197 36.12 -19.05 -19.39
CA ILE A 197 36.12 -19.45 -17.98
C ILE A 197 37.56 -19.77 -17.61
N VAL A 198 38.23 -18.84 -16.93
CA VAL A 198 39.60 -19.02 -16.46
C VAL A 198 39.58 -20.10 -15.40
N PRO A 199 40.25 -21.26 -15.61
CA PRO A 199 40.32 -22.27 -14.58
C PRO A 199 41.18 -21.75 -13.44
N VAL A 200 40.55 -21.45 -12.30
CA VAL A 200 41.25 -21.13 -11.07
C VAL A 200 41.87 -22.42 -10.56
N ARG A 201 43.19 -22.57 -10.76
CA ARG A 201 43.94 -23.66 -10.13
C ARG A 201 43.98 -23.37 -8.64
N VAL A 202 43.24 -24.15 -7.86
CA VAL A 202 43.40 -24.18 -6.40
C VAL A 202 44.79 -24.74 -6.11
N LEU A 203 45.65 -23.88 -5.55
CA LEU A 203 46.89 -24.30 -4.91
C LEU A 203 46.49 -24.95 -3.59
N ASP A 204 46.55 -26.28 -3.53
CA ASP A 204 46.48 -26.98 -2.26
C ASP A 204 47.69 -26.57 -1.43
N SER A 205 47.43 -25.67 -0.47
CA SER A 205 48.39 -25.29 0.56
C SER A 205 48.39 -26.38 1.63
N SER A 206 49.09 -27.48 1.37
CA SER A 206 49.50 -28.38 2.44
C SER A 206 50.76 -29.18 2.12
N SER A 207 51.74 -29.00 3.02
CA SER A 207 52.74 -29.99 3.45
C SER A 207 54.04 -30.12 2.65
N LYS A 208 55.07 -29.34 3.01
CA LYS A 208 56.20 -29.78 3.86
C LYS A 208 57.17 -28.65 4.16
#